data_AF-A0AAW1NCK3-F1
#
_entry.id   AF-A0AAW1NCK3-F1
#
_cell.length_a   1.000
_cell.length_b   1.000
_cell.length_c   1.000
_cell.angle_alpha   90.00
_cell.angle_beta   90.00
_cell.angle_gamma   90.00
#
_symmetry.space_group_name_H-M   'P 1'
#
loop_
_entity.id
_entity.type
_entity.pdbx_description
1 polymer ?
#
loop_
_entity_poly.entity_id
_entity_poly.type
_entity_poly.pdbx_seq_one_letter_code
_entity_poly.pdbx_strand_id
1 'polypeptide(L)'
;MSLNFLDHQTESQAAHHSSPSSSIHELAGRSVLDCGGSAPFDRALSSDWAIMIDGFQKLAMESWLGIPIIYGIDAVHASNNVYGATIFPLMDADLAYRIGVTTALVVRASRAHYAFAPCATVCRDPRWGRCYESYSEDTEIVRKLTSIVSGLQGIPPRGHPNDLK
;
A
#
# COMPACT_ATOMS: atom_id res chain seq x y z
N MET A 1 13.87 14.42 -33.29
CA MET A 1 13.00 13.24 -33.31
C MET A 1 13.18 12.56 -31.95
N SER A 2 12.48 13.06 -30.93
CA SER A 2 12.59 12.55 -29.55
C SER A 2 11.39 11.67 -29.24
N LEU A 3 11.66 10.42 -28.86
CA LEU A 3 10.68 9.53 -28.26
C LEU A 3 10.28 10.11 -26.90
N ASN A 4 8.98 10.43 -26.74
CA ASN A 4 8.41 10.72 -25.43
C ASN A 4 8.11 9.39 -24.73
N PHE A 5 8.74 9.21 -23.57
CA PHE A 5 8.45 8.18 -22.58
C PHE A 5 6.97 8.27 -22.17
N LEU A 6 6.25 7.14 -22.28
CA LEU A 6 4.90 6.98 -21.74
C LEU A 6 4.99 6.98 -20.21
N ASP A 7 4.36 7.98 -19.60
CA ASP A 7 4.22 8.14 -18.16
C ASP A 7 3.08 7.23 -17.66
N HIS A 8 3.38 6.34 -16.70
CA HIS A 8 2.45 5.37 -16.10
C HIS A 8 1.33 5.99 -15.26
N GLN A 9 1.14 7.31 -15.33
CA GLN A 9 0.12 8.09 -14.62
C GLN A 9 -1.27 8.03 -15.29
N THR A 10 -1.41 7.40 -16.46
CA THR A 10 -2.67 7.46 -17.25
C THR A 10 -3.80 6.58 -16.72
N GLU A 11 -3.54 5.59 -15.87
CA GLU A 11 -4.61 4.72 -15.34
C GLU A 11 -5.35 5.30 -14.12
N SER A 12 -4.79 6.31 -13.44
CA SER A 12 -5.49 6.98 -12.33
C SER A 12 -6.61 7.91 -12.80
N GLN A 13 -6.52 8.50 -14.00
CA GLN A 13 -7.50 9.48 -14.48
C GLN A 13 -8.74 8.87 -15.16
N ALA A 14 -8.72 7.57 -15.50
CA ALA A 14 -9.88 6.91 -16.11
C ALA A 14 -11.08 6.76 -15.15
N ALA A 15 -10.87 6.95 -13.84
CA ALA A 15 -11.91 6.81 -12.82
C ALA A 15 -12.82 8.04 -12.62
N HIS A 16 -12.60 9.15 -13.35
CA HIS A 16 -13.42 10.37 -13.16
C HIS A 16 -14.82 10.32 -13.79
N HIS A 17 -15.16 9.31 -14.59
CA HIS A 17 -16.46 9.19 -15.26
C HIS A 17 -17.33 8.01 -14.83
N SER A 18 -16.85 7.18 -13.91
CA SER A 18 -17.57 5.98 -13.44
C SER A 18 -17.38 5.79 -11.95
N SER A 19 -18.47 5.52 -11.23
CA SER A 19 -18.39 5.11 -9.82
C SER A 19 -17.50 3.86 -9.70
N PRO A 20 -16.65 3.74 -8.65
CA PRO A 20 -15.81 2.57 -8.45
C PRO A 20 -16.58 1.25 -8.60
N SER A 21 -17.83 1.23 -8.13
CA SER A 21 -18.73 0.08 -8.20
C SER A 21 -19.08 -0.36 -9.63
N SER A 22 -19.33 0.60 -10.54
CA SER A 22 -19.65 0.26 -11.94
C SER A 22 -18.41 -0.21 -12.68
N SER A 23 -17.24 0.38 -12.42
CA SER A 23 -15.98 -0.07 -13.02
C SER A 23 -15.59 -1.49 -12.59
N ILE A 24 -15.80 -1.85 -11.32
CA ILE A 24 -15.49 -3.20 -10.81
C ILE A 24 -16.41 -4.23 -11.47
N HIS A 25 -17.71 -3.96 -11.53
CA HIS A 25 -18.69 -4.94 -12.01
C HIS A 25 -18.76 -5.00 -13.54
N GLU A 26 -18.85 -3.86 -14.22
CA GLU A 26 -19.11 -3.80 -15.67
C GLU A 26 -17.82 -3.92 -16.49
N LEU A 27 -16.72 -3.33 -16.02
CA LEU A 27 -15.43 -3.35 -16.71
C LEU A 27 -14.50 -4.45 -16.20
N ALA A 28 -14.92 -5.23 -15.19
CA ALA A 28 -14.11 -6.23 -14.51
C ALA A 28 -12.77 -5.65 -14.02
N GLY A 29 -12.81 -4.44 -13.44
CA GLY A 29 -11.63 -3.81 -12.83
C GLY A 29 -10.99 -4.72 -11.77
N ARG A 30 -9.65 -4.82 -11.78
CA ARG A 30 -8.91 -5.84 -11.02
C ARG A 30 -8.13 -5.31 -9.82
N SER A 31 -8.02 -4.00 -9.71
CA SER A 31 -7.34 -3.34 -8.60
C SER A 31 -8.11 -2.10 -8.21
N VAL A 32 -8.19 -1.86 -6.91
CA VAL A 32 -8.68 -0.61 -6.33
C VAL A 32 -7.60 -0.10 -5.40
N LEU A 33 -7.38 1.21 -5.39
CA LEU A 33 -6.40 1.84 -4.52
C LEU A 33 -7.04 3.01 -3.79
N ASP A 34 -6.63 3.17 -2.54
CA ASP A 34 -6.96 4.32 -1.72
C ASP A 34 -5.73 5.23 -1.60
N CYS A 35 -5.86 6.44 -2.13
CA CYS A 35 -4.87 7.51 -1.92
C CYS A 35 -5.16 8.22 -0.60
N GLY A 36 -4.12 8.76 0.05
CA GLY A 36 -4.26 9.51 1.31
C GLY A 36 -5.44 10.49 1.31
N GLY A 37 -6.36 10.32 2.26
CA GLY A 37 -7.56 11.14 2.42
C GLY A 37 -8.85 10.60 1.81
N SER A 38 -8.83 9.45 1.14
CA SER A 38 -10.02 8.82 0.51
C SER A 38 -10.78 7.84 1.44
N ALA A 39 -10.70 8.06 2.75
CA ALA A 39 -11.42 7.25 3.74
C ALA A 39 -12.93 7.18 3.46
N PRO A 40 -13.61 6.06 3.81
CA PRO A 40 -15.06 5.90 3.59
C PRO A 40 -15.88 7.07 4.15
N PHE A 41 -15.46 7.58 5.31
CA PHE A 41 -15.97 8.76 5.99
C PHE A 41 -14.98 9.19 7.09
N ASP A 42 -15.21 10.35 7.71
CA ASP A 42 -14.35 10.85 8.78
C ASP A 42 -14.30 9.90 9.99
N ARG A 43 -13.09 9.65 10.50
CA ARG A 43 -12.80 8.73 11.62
C ARG A 43 -13.27 7.28 11.42
N ALA A 44 -13.29 6.78 10.19
CA ALA A 44 -13.60 5.39 9.89
C ALA A 44 -12.66 4.41 10.63
N LEU A 45 -13.24 3.42 11.31
CA LEU A 45 -12.54 2.33 11.99
C LEU A 45 -12.18 1.23 10.98
N SER A 46 -11.25 0.33 11.33
CA SER A 46 -10.90 -0.81 10.48
C SER A 46 -12.10 -1.66 10.04
N SER A 47 -13.13 -1.79 10.88
CA SER A 47 -14.38 -2.49 10.53
C SER A 47 -15.14 -1.82 9.39
N ASP A 48 -15.13 -0.50 9.33
CA ASP A 48 -15.85 0.28 8.32
C ASP A 48 -15.15 0.13 6.96
N TRP A 49 -13.82 0.19 6.96
CA TRP A 49 -12.99 -0.18 5.80
C TRP A 49 -13.27 -1.60 5.34
N ALA A 50 -13.33 -2.55 6.27
CA ALA A 50 -13.58 -3.95 5.95
C ALA A 50 -14.93 -4.16 5.26
N ILE A 51 -15.99 -3.47 5.72
CA ILE A 51 -17.33 -3.53 5.09
C ILE A 51 -17.28 -2.98 3.66
N MET A 52 -16.62 -1.83 3.46
CA MET A 52 -16.48 -1.22 2.13
C MET A 52 -15.73 -2.15 1.17
N ILE A 53 -14.57 -2.68 1.59
CA ILE A 53 -13.73 -3.54 0.75
C ILE A 53 -14.44 -4.86 0.44
N ASP A 54 -15.17 -5.45 1.40
CA ASP A 54 -16.00 -6.63 1.15
C ASP A 54 -17.08 -6.36 0.10
N GLY A 55 -17.69 -5.17 0.13
CA GLY A 55 -18.65 -4.74 -0.89
C GLY A 55 -18.04 -4.70 -2.29
N PHE A 56 -16.85 -4.12 -2.43
CA PHE A 56 -16.11 -4.12 -3.70
C PHE A 56 -15.72 -5.53 -4.14
N GLN A 57 -15.30 -6.38 -3.21
CA GLN A 57 -14.93 -7.76 -3.54
C GLN A 57 -16.14 -8.56 -4.01
N LYS A 58 -17.30 -8.36 -3.38
CA LYS A 58 -18.55 -8.99 -3.82
C LYS A 58 -18.89 -8.60 -5.26
N LEU A 59 -18.81 -7.31 -5.60
CA LEU A 59 -19.06 -6.83 -6.96
C LEU A 59 -18.08 -7.44 -7.98
N ALA A 60 -16.81 -7.59 -7.61
CA ALA A 60 -15.80 -8.21 -8.47
C ALA A 60 -16.13 -9.69 -8.74
N MET A 61 -16.60 -10.41 -7.72
CA MET A 61 -17.02 -11.82 -7.84
C MET A 61 -18.33 -12.00 -8.63
N GLU A 62 -19.21 -10.99 -8.64
CA GLU A 62 -20.45 -10.98 -9.43
C GLU A 62 -20.22 -10.56 -10.89
N SER A 63 -19.05 -10.00 -11.23
CA SER A 63 -18.68 -9.68 -12.60
C SER A 63 -18.64 -10.93 -13.49
N TRP A 64 -18.74 -10.74 -14.80
CA TRP A 64 -18.74 -11.83 -15.77
C TRP A 64 -17.49 -12.73 -15.73
N LEU A 65 -16.37 -12.21 -15.20
CA LEU A 65 -15.13 -12.97 -15.01
C LEU A 65 -15.03 -13.63 -13.64
N GLY A 66 -15.71 -13.10 -12.62
CA GLY A 66 -15.63 -13.59 -11.25
C GLY A 66 -14.22 -13.61 -10.67
N ILE A 67 -13.37 -12.65 -11.04
CA ILE A 67 -11.98 -12.57 -10.57
C ILE A 67 -11.88 -11.55 -9.43
N PRO A 68 -11.29 -11.90 -8.28
CA PRO A 68 -11.18 -10.99 -7.14
C PRO A 68 -10.28 -9.79 -7.43
N ILE A 69 -10.59 -8.67 -6.78
CA ILE A 69 -9.74 -7.48 -6.79
C ILE A 69 -8.63 -7.59 -5.75
N ILE A 70 -7.52 -6.91 -6.03
CA ILE A 70 -6.54 -6.51 -5.02
C ILE A 70 -6.84 -5.08 -4.56
N TYR A 71 -6.88 -4.86 -3.25
CA TYR A 71 -7.12 -3.54 -2.67
C TYR A 71 -5.84 -3.00 -2.02
N GLY A 72 -5.37 -1.85 -2.51
CA GLY A 72 -4.16 -1.16 -2.06
C GLY A 72 -4.45 0.01 -1.12
N ILE A 73 -3.62 0.20 -0.10
CA ILE A 73 -3.68 1.35 0.83
C ILE A 73 -2.29 1.92 1.09
N ASP A 74 -2.19 3.25 1.19
CA ASP A 74 -0.96 3.93 1.62
C ASP A 74 -0.73 3.70 3.11
N ALA A 75 0.19 2.81 3.47
CA ALA A 75 0.56 2.50 4.86
C ALA A 75 2.04 2.80 5.16
N VAL A 76 2.52 3.95 4.68
CA VAL A 76 3.94 4.37 4.68
C VAL A 76 4.57 4.56 6.06
N HIS A 77 3.80 4.97 7.07
CA HIS A 77 4.27 5.16 8.46
C HIS A 77 3.42 4.34 9.45
N ALA A 78 3.11 3.10 9.05
CA ALA A 78 1.93 2.33 9.46
C ALA A 78 0.64 2.79 8.74
N SER A 79 -0.49 2.15 9.08
CA SER A 79 -1.80 2.35 8.43
C SER A 79 -2.42 3.72 8.76
N ASN A 80 -1.81 4.78 8.22
CA ASN A 80 -2.12 6.18 8.52
C ASN A 80 -3.54 6.62 8.12
N ASN A 81 -4.19 5.93 7.18
CA ASN A 81 -5.58 6.20 6.77
C ASN A 81 -6.62 5.62 7.74
N VAL A 82 -6.24 4.72 8.66
CA VAL A 82 -7.16 4.10 9.62
C VAL A 82 -7.13 4.89 10.93
N TYR A 83 -8.31 5.33 11.38
CA TYR A 83 -8.43 6.08 12.63
C TYR A 83 -8.00 5.22 13.85
N GLY A 84 -7.11 5.76 14.68
CA GLY A 84 -6.57 5.08 15.86
C GLY A 84 -5.35 4.18 15.62
N ALA A 85 -4.84 4.10 14.38
CA ALA A 85 -3.61 3.37 14.09
C ALA A 85 -2.38 4.04 14.73
N THR A 86 -1.46 3.23 15.25
CA THR A 86 -0.20 3.69 15.83
C THR A 86 0.76 4.17 14.75
N ILE A 87 1.35 5.37 14.92
CA ILE A 87 2.39 5.92 14.04
C ILE A 87 3.76 5.71 14.70
N PHE A 88 4.74 5.21 13.96
CA PHE A 88 6.06 4.87 14.51
C PHE A 88 7.21 5.67 13.88
N PRO A 89 8.17 6.17 14.67
CA PRO A 89 9.49 6.55 14.17
C PRO A 89 10.37 5.30 14.02
N LEU A 90 11.09 5.19 12.90
CA LEU A 90 11.99 4.06 12.61
C LEU A 90 13.42 4.39 13.07
N MET A 91 14.00 3.51 13.90
CA MET A 91 15.34 3.71 14.48
C MET A 91 16.32 2.56 14.20
N ASP A 92 15.83 1.33 13.99
CA ASP A 92 16.65 0.16 13.68
C ASP A 92 15.88 -0.89 12.86
N ALA A 93 16.60 -1.91 12.37
CA ALA A 93 16.07 -2.94 11.48
C ALA A 93 15.10 -3.92 12.16
N ASP A 94 15.27 -4.22 13.45
CA ASP A 94 14.35 -5.09 14.19
C ASP A 94 13.02 -4.37 14.41
N LEU A 95 13.09 -3.10 14.83
CA LEU A 95 11.93 -2.24 14.97
C LEU A 95 11.19 -2.09 13.64
N ALA A 96 11.91 -1.89 12.53
CA ALA A 96 11.32 -1.83 11.20
C ALA A 96 10.57 -3.10 10.80
N TYR A 97 11.13 -4.28 11.09
CA TYR A 97 10.44 -5.55 10.89
C TYR A 97 9.15 -5.64 11.73
N ARG A 98 9.22 -5.32 13.03
CA ARG A 98 8.07 -5.38 13.95
C ARG A 98 6.97 -4.37 13.58
N ILE A 99 7.35 -3.19 13.09
CA ILE A 99 6.42 -2.20 12.53
C ILE A 99 5.76 -2.76 11.26
N GLY A 100 6.52 -3.41 10.39
CA GLY A 100 5.98 -4.10 9.21
C GLY A 100 4.93 -5.15 9.59
N VAL A 101 5.24 -6.02 10.56
CA VAL A 101 4.30 -7.05 11.06
C VAL A 101 3.02 -6.41 11.61
N THR A 102 3.16 -5.38 12.45
CA THR A 102 2.01 -4.68 13.03
C THR A 102 1.17 -4.00 11.94
N THR A 103 1.82 -3.36 10.98
CA THR A 103 1.17 -2.70 9.85
C THR A 103 0.40 -3.70 8.99
N ALA A 104 1.00 -4.85 8.68
CA ALA A 104 0.32 -5.92 7.94
C ALA A 104 -0.94 -6.40 8.68
N LEU A 105 -0.88 -6.60 9.99
CA LEU A 105 -2.04 -7.00 10.78
C LEU A 105 -3.17 -5.96 10.72
N VAL A 106 -2.85 -4.66 10.83
CA VAL A 106 -3.86 -3.59 10.74
C VAL A 106 -4.45 -3.47 9.34
N VAL A 107 -3.61 -3.52 8.30
CA VAL A 107 -4.04 -3.51 6.89
C VAL A 107 -4.98 -4.69 6.60
N ARG A 108 -4.63 -5.89 7.09
CA ARG A 108 -5.48 -7.08 6.96
C ARG A 108 -6.76 -7.00 7.80
N ALA A 109 -6.73 -6.36 8.98
CA ALA A 109 -7.93 -6.12 9.78
C ALA A 109 -8.94 -5.21 9.05
N SER A 110 -8.45 -4.24 8.29
CA SER A 110 -9.26 -3.42 7.38
C SER A 110 -9.65 -4.13 6.08
N ARG A 111 -9.22 -5.38 5.87
CA ARG A 111 -9.36 -6.20 4.64
C ARG A 111 -8.64 -5.71 3.39
N ALA A 112 -7.76 -4.73 3.51
CA ALA A 112 -6.83 -4.40 2.44
C ALA A 112 -5.82 -5.55 2.23
N HIS A 113 -5.26 -5.62 1.03
CA HIS A 113 -4.40 -6.72 0.58
C HIS A 113 -2.96 -6.25 0.35
N TYR A 114 -2.82 -4.99 -0.05
CA TYR A 114 -1.55 -4.44 -0.49
C TYR A 114 -1.28 -3.12 0.22
N ALA A 115 -0.08 -2.99 0.79
CA ALA A 115 0.39 -1.77 1.42
C ALA A 115 1.43 -1.11 0.50
N PHE A 116 1.25 0.16 0.18
CA PHE A 116 2.26 0.94 -0.55
C PHE A 116 3.37 1.40 0.41
N ALA A 117 4.13 0.43 0.91
CA ALA A 117 5.25 0.63 1.82
C ALA A 117 6.31 -0.48 1.57
N PRO A 118 7.60 -0.21 1.83
CA PRO A 118 8.17 1.04 2.35
C PRO A 118 8.48 2.10 1.28
N CYS A 119 8.63 3.35 1.70
CA CYS A 119 9.32 4.36 0.89
C CYS A 119 10.84 4.19 1.04
N ALA A 120 11.45 3.44 0.13
CA ALA A 120 12.91 3.17 0.14
C ALA A 120 13.73 4.26 -0.58
N THR A 121 13.25 5.51 -0.58
CA THR A 121 13.98 6.61 -1.22
C THR A 121 15.19 7.00 -0.38
N VAL A 122 16.28 7.41 -1.04
CA VAL A 122 17.46 8.03 -0.40
C VAL A 122 17.40 9.54 -0.66
N CYS A 123 16.81 10.31 0.26
CA CYS A 123 16.72 11.76 0.13
C CYS A 123 18.12 12.40 0.23
N ARG A 124 18.57 13.09 -0.82
CA ARG A 124 19.85 13.81 -0.85
C ARG A 124 19.72 15.33 -0.69
N ASP A 125 18.50 15.84 -0.82
CA ASP A 125 18.21 17.27 -0.73
C ASP A 125 16.93 17.48 0.10
N PRO A 126 17.04 17.98 1.34
CA PRO A 126 15.89 18.11 2.26
C PRO A 126 14.83 19.11 1.77
N ARG A 127 15.09 19.87 0.70
CA ARG A 127 14.09 20.73 0.06
C ARG A 127 13.03 19.92 -0.68
N TRP A 128 13.28 18.63 -0.96
CA TRP A 128 12.27 17.76 -1.52
C TRP A 128 11.18 17.48 -0.47
N GLY A 129 9.93 17.87 -0.78
CA GLY A 129 8.81 17.84 0.15
C GLY A 129 8.42 16.47 0.69
N ARG A 130 9.00 15.37 0.18
CA ARG A 130 8.80 13.99 0.67
C ARG A 130 10.04 13.42 1.38
N CYS A 131 11.05 14.23 1.68
CA CYS A 131 12.24 13.77 2.38
C CYS A 131 11.94 13.17 3.76
N TYR A 132 10.81 13.52 4.38
CA TYR A 132 10.37 12.92 5.63
C TYR A 132 9.99 11.44 5.48
N GLU A 133 9.67 10.97 4.27
CA GLU A 133 9.35 9.56 3.99
C GLU A 133 10.61 8.72 3.74
N SER A 134 11.74 9.37 3.49
CA SER A 134 13.04 8.72 3.32
C SER A 134 13.65 8.40 4.67
N TYR A 135 14.12 7.17 4.85
CA TYR A 135 14.73 6.78 6.12
C TYR A 135 16.06 7.48 6.39
N SER A 136 16.84 7.78 5.36
CA SER A 136 18.13 8.46 5.49
C SER A 136 18.63 8.98 4.14
N GLU A 137 19.59 9.90 4.16
CA GLU A 137 20.43 10.25 3.02
C GLU A 137 21.51 9.21 2.73
N ASP A 138 21.79 8.31 3.69
CA ASP A 138 22.73 7.20 3.55
C ASP A 138 22.01 5.93 3.04
N THR A 139 22.51 5.42 1.92
CA THR A 139 22.02 4.20 1.28
C THR A 139 22.16 2.96 2.16
N GLU A 140 23.20 2.86 2.98
CA GLU A 140 23.39 1.70 3.87
C GLU A 140 22.36 1.66 5.00
N ILE A 141 21.93 2.83 5.48
CA ILE A 141 20.86 2.92 6.49
C ILE A 141 19.52 2.51 5.85
N VAL A 142 19.20 3.06 4.67
CA VAL A 142 17.97 2.69 3.93
C VAL A 142 17.94 1.19 3.65
N ARG A 143 19.07 0.60 3.22
CA ARG A 143 19.19 -0.84 2.95
C ARG A 143 18.87 -1.68 4.20
N LYS A 144 19.40 -1.32 5.36
CA LYS A 144 19.14 -2.04 6.63
C LYS A 144 17.67 -2.02 7.04
N LEU A 145 16.95 -0.93 6.75
CA LEU A 145 15.55 -0.75 7.14
C LEU A 145 14.56 -1.41 6.16
N THR A 146 15.04 -2.02 5.07
CA THR A 146 14.19 -2.83 4.17
C THR A 146 13.65 -4.11 4.82
N SER A 147 14.08 -4.45 6.04
CA SER A 147 13.50 -5.53 6.85
C SER A 147 11.99 -5.40 7.07
N ILE A 148 11.45 -4.18 6.98
CA ILE A 148 9.99 -3.92 6.98
C ILE A 148 9.25 -4.70 5.88
N VAL A 149 9.87 -4.98 4.73
CA VAL A 149 9.27 -5.79 3.66
C VAL A 149 9.00 -7.21 4.16
N SER A 150 9.95 -7.81 4.87
CA SER A 150 9.77 -9.14 5.49
C SER A 150 8.73 -9.10 6.61
N GLY A 151 8.60 -7.97 7.31
CA GLY A 151 7.52 -7.77 8.28
C GLY A 151 6.14 -7.71 7.63
N LEU A 152 6.04 -7.03 6.49
CA LEU A 152 4.78 -6.85 5.75
C LEU A 152 4.33 -8.13 5.03
N GLN A 153 5.27 -8.86 4.42
CA GLN A 153 4.98 -9.98 3.52
C GLN A 153 5.25 -11.37 4.13
N GLY A 154 5.95 -11.41 5.27
CA GLY A 154 6.50 -12.63 5.85
C GLY A 154 7.89 -12.94 5.30
N ILE A 155 8.56 -13.91 5.94
CA ILE A 155 9.88 -14.38 5.53
C ILE A 155 9.72 -15.30 4.31
N PRO A 156 10.53 -15.13 3.25
CA PRO A 156 10.53 -16.04 2.11
C PRO A 156 10.69 -17.51 2.55
N PRO A 157 10.03 -18.46 1.88
CA PRO A 157 10.15 -19.86 2.23
C PRO A 157 11.57 -20.37 1.94
N ARG A 158 12.02 -21.36 2.71
CA ARG A 158 13.33 -22.01 2.53
C ARG A 158 13.49 -22.49 1.08
N GLY A 159 14.61 -22.15 0.46
CA GLY A 159 14.91 -22.51 -0.93
C GLY A 159 14.36 -21.52 -1.96
N HIS A 160 13.90 -20.34 -1.53
CA HIS A 160 13.61 -19.23 -2.44
C HIS A 160 14.87 -18.84 -3.24
N PRO A 161 14.78 -18.46 -4.53
CA PRO A 161 15.96 -18.12 -5.34
C PRO A 161 16.82 -17.00 -4.75
N ASN A 162 16.20 -16.12 -3.96
CA ASN A 162 16.84 -15.00 -3.25
C ASN A 162 16.98 -15.25 -1.74
N ASP A 163 17.06 -16.52 -1.30
CA ASP A 163 17.33 -16.91 0.09
C ASP A 163 18.79 -16.57 0.42
N LEU A 164 19.07 -15.27 0.59
CA LEU A 164 20.38 -14.75 0.96
C LEU A 164 20.63 -15.10 2.44
N LYS A 165 21.48 -16.10 2.66
CA LYS A 165 22.08 -16.42 3.95
C LYS A 165 22.97 -15.28 4.46
#